data_AF-A0A445AXV0-F1
#
_entry.id   AF-A0A445AXV0-F1
#
_cell.length_a   1.000
_cell.length_b   1.000
_cell.length_c   1.000
_cell.angle_alpha   90.00
_cell.angle_beta   90.00
_cell.angle_gamma   90.00
#
_symmetry.space_group_name_H-M   'P 1'
#
loop_
_entity.id
_entity.type
_entity.pdbx_description
1 polymer ?
#
loop_
_entity_poly.entity_id
_entity_poly.type
_entity_poly.pdbx_seq_one_letter_code
_entity_poly.pdbx_strand_id
1 'polypeptide(L)'
;MAPSFAINDGVNGGRITPPSTTGRFASVYSEVQNSRIDHNLPLPSVLKNPFKIVDGAQSSAAGNPDEIAKLFPHLFGQPSATLVPGGSDTVQSHQKLKIGVVLSGGQAPGGHNVISGIFDYLQERAKGSTLYGFRGGPAGIMKCKYVELTSDYIYPYRNQVYLLNYFFILLHKASNFT
;
A
#
# COMPACT_ATOMS: atom_id res chain seq x y z
N MET A 1 -1.79 5.54 -49.47
CA MET A 1 -2.60 4.44 -50.06
C MET A 1 -2.44 3.24 -49.16
N ALA A 2 -3.52 2.79 -48.54
CA ALA A 2 -3.55 1.56 -47.75
C ALA A 2 -3.59 0.35 -48.67
N PRO A 3 -3.18 -0.85 -48.19
CA PRO A 3 -3.76 -2.09 -48.66
C PRO A 3 -4.74 -2.63 -47.61
N SER A 4 -5.91 -3.01 -48.11
CA SER A 4 -6.98 -3.70 -47.39
C SER A 4 -6.83 -5.20 -47.65
N PHE A 5 -6.95 -6.05 -46.63
CA PHE A 5 -7.40 -7.42 -46.80
C PHE A 5 -8.28 -7.83 -45.63
N ALA A 6 -9.52 -8.20 -45.97
CA ALA A 6 -10.49 -8.85 -45.11
C ALA A 6 -10.28 -10.37 -45.16
N ILE A 7 -10.51 -11.05 -44.05
CA ILE A 7 -10.88 -12.48 -44.03
C ILE A 7 -11.98 -12.65 -42.97
N ASN A 8 -13.05 -13.32 -43.38
CA ASN A 8 -14.30 -13.50 -42.65
C ASN A 8 -14.36 -14.89 -41.97
N ASP A 9 -15.19 -14.94 -40.94
CA ASP A 9 -15.95 -16.08 -40.39
C ASP A 9 -15.28 -17.18 -39.54
N GLY A 10 -15.73 -17.19 -38.27
CA GLY A 10 -16.37 -18.39 -37.69
C GLY A 10 -15.62 -19.10 -36.56
N VAL A 11 -16.08 -18.93 -35.31
CA VAL A 11 -16.44 -19.99 -34.34
C VAL A 11 -16.55 -19.43 -32.91
N ASN A 12 -17.80 -19.42 -32.42
CA ASN A 12 -18.31 -19.84 -31.12
C ASN A 12 -17.52 -19.59 -29.81
N GLY A 13 -18.12 -18.76 -28.94
CA GLY A 13 -18.50 -19.24 -27.60
C GLY A 13 -17.40 -19.41 -26.54
N GLY A 14 -16.70 -18.33 -26.19
CA GLY A 14 -15.91 -18.29 -24.96
C GLY A 14 -15.57 -16.85 -24.61
N ARG A 15 -16.34 -16.22 -23.72
CA ARG A 15 -16.03 -14.87 -23.22
C ARG A 15 -14.83 -15.00 -22.25
N ILE A 16 -13.64 -15.15 -22.81
CA ILE A 16 -12.39 -14.96 -22.09
C ILE A 16 -12.33 -13.47 -21.80
N THR A 17 -12.74 -13.05 -20.61
CA THR A 17 -12.39 -11.73 -20.11
C THR A 17 -10.87 -11.66 -20.12
N PRO A 18 -10.24 -10.79 -20.95
CA PRO A 18 -8.81 -10.61 -20.86
C PRO A 18 -8.51 -10.15 -19.42
N PRO A 19 -7.42 -10.63 -18.80
CA PRO A 19 -6.97 -10.02 -17.55
C PRO A 19 -6.88 -8.52 -17.82
N SER A 20 -7.51 -7.70 -16.97
CA SER A 20 -7.42 -6.25 -17.10
C SER A 20 -6.00 -5.85 -16.71
N THR A 21 -5.05 -6.08 -17.61
CA THR A 21 -3.67 -5.68 -17.47
C THR A 21 -3.62 -4.19 -17.73
N THR A 22 -4.08 -3.40 -16.76
CA THR A 22 -3.77 -1.97 -16.65
C THR A 22 -2.33 -1.80 -16.19
N GLY A 23 -1.42 -2.66 -16.65
CA GLY A 23 -0.01 -2.64 -16.32
C GLY A 23 0.67 -1.74 -17.32
N ARG A 24 1.30 -0.67 -16.84
CA ARG A 24 2.27 0.05 -17.66
C ARG A 24 3.38 -0.92 -17.98
N PHE A 25 3.62 -1.15 -19.25
CA PHE A 25 4.81 -1.87 -19.66
C PHE A 25 6.00 -0.96 -19.39
N ALA A 26 6.97 -1.46 -18.60
CA ALA A 26 8.22 -0.74 -18.34
C ALA A 26 8.96 -0.36 -19.63
N SER A 27 8.64 -1.03 -20.76
CA SER A 27 9.16 -0.76 -22.09
C SER A 27 8.75 0.59 -22.71
N VAL A 28 7.87 1.39 -22.07
CA VAL A 28 7.41 2.71 -22.56
C VAL A 28 7.80 3.86 -21.63
N TYR A 29 8.79 3.67 -20.75
CA TYR A 29 9.28 4.73 -19.87
C TYR A 29 10.20 5.71 -20.57
N SER A 30 10.08 6.99 -20.20
CA SER A 30 11.09 7.99 -20.56
C SER A 30 12.42 7.67 -19.88
N GLU A 31 13.51 8.23 -20.40
CA GLU A 31 14.85 8.06 -19.82
C GLU A 31 14.90 8.42 -18.33
N VAL A 32 14.20 9.50 -17.93
CA VAL A 32 14.11 9.93 -16.53
C VAL A 32 13.29 8.95 -15.68
N GLN A 33 12.24 8.35 -16.23
CA GLN A 33 11.45 7.37 -15.51
C GLN A 33 12.25 6.09 -15.28
N ASN A 34 13.01 5.65 -16.28
CA ASN A 34 13.91 4.50 -16.16
C ASN A 34 15.02 4.75 -15.13
N SER A 35 15.65 5.94 -15.14
CA SER A 35 16.71 6.23 -14.16
C SER A 35 16.20 6.34 -12.72
N ARG A 36 14.91 6.63 -12.52
CA ARG A 36 14.30 6.73 -11.18
C ARG A 36 13.63 5.45 -10.69
N ILE A 37 13.26 4.51 -11.56
CA ILE A 37 12.49 3.32 -11.17
C ILE A 37 13.19 2.52 -10.05
N ASP A 38 14.52 2.41 -10.14
CA ASP A 38 15.38 1.68 -9.21
C ASP A 38 16.11 2.60 -8.20
N HIS A 39 15.72 3.88 -8.12
CA HIS A 39 16.33 4.80 -7.18
C HIS A 39 16.02 4.40 -5.74
N ASN A 40 17.07 4.12 -4.96
CA ASN A 40 16.95 3.71 -3.56
C ASN A 40 16.66 4.92 -2.67
N LEU A 41 15.54 4.87 -1.93
CA LEU A 41 15.15 5.92 -1.01
C LEU A 41 15.85 5.75 0.35
N PRO A 42 16.37 6.82 0.94
CA PRO A 42 17.03 6.73 2.24
C PRO A 42 16.02 6.34 3.33
N LEU A 43 16.24 5.19 3.97
CA LEU A 43 15.49 4.76 5.13
C LEU A 43 16.15 5.25 6.44
N PRO A 44 15.36 5.67 7.45
CA PRO A 44 15.83 5.87 8.81
C PRO A 44 16.59 4.63 9.33
N SER A 45 17.70 4.84 10.03
CA SER A 45 18.57 3.76 10.52
C SER A 45 17.83 2.73 11.38
N VAL A 46 16.86 3.19 12.18
CA VAL A 46 16.03 2.32 13.04
C VAL A 46 15.17 1.32 12.26
N LEU A 47 14.77 1.64 11.02
CA LEU A 47 13.95 0.75 10.18
C LEU A 47 14.78 -0.30 9.42
N LYS A 48 16.10 -0.10 9.31
CA LYS A 48 17.00 -1.04 8.64
C LYS A 48 17.25 -2.31 9.46
N ASN A 49 17.12 -2.21 10.78
CA ASN A 49 17.38 -3.28 11.73
C ASN A 49 16.13 -3.59 12.54
N PRO A 50 16.08 -4.74 13.25
CA PRO A 50 15.02 -4.99 14.21
C PRO A 50 14.93 -3.87 15.24
N PHE A 51 13.71 -3.48 15.59
CA PHE A 51 13.44 -2.37 16.52
C PHE A 51 12.46 -2.80 17.60
N LYS A 52 12.47 -2.05 18.71
CA LYS A 52 11.47 -2.13 19.77
C LYS A 52 10.64 -0.86 19.75
N ILE A 53 9.37 -1.00 20.12
CA ILE A 53 8.46 0.12 20.32
C ILE A 53 8.50 0.45 21.81
N VAL A 54 8.72 1.72 22.13
CA VAL A 54 8.68 2.25 23.50
C VAL A 54 7.56 3.26 23.57
N ASP A 55 6.65 3.05 24.52
CA ASP A 55 5.56 3.97 24.80
C ASP A 55 6.09 5.22 25.51
N GLY A 56 5.67 6.38 25.03
CA GLY A 56 5.97 7.70 25.58
C GLY A 56 4.80 8.25 26.39
N ALA A 57 4.71 9.59 26.45
CA ALA A 57 3.65 10.28 27.17
C ALA A 57 2.27 10.04 26.54
N GLN A 58 1.22 10.06 27.36
CA GLN A 58 -0.17 10.01 26.90
C GLN A 58 -0.48 11.18 25.98
N SER A 59 -1.18 10.91 24.88
CA SER A 59 -1.65 11.93 23.96
C SER A 59 -2.85 12.70 24.53
N SER A 60 -3.07 13.90 24.01
CA SER A 60 -4.28 14.69 24.27
C SER A 60 -4.69 15.41 22.98
N ALA A 61 -5.88 16.03 23.01
CA ALA A 61 -6.36 16.82 21.89
C ALA A 61 -5.89 18.28 21.97
N ALA A 62 -5.69 18.90 20.82
CA ALA A 62 -5.33 20.32 20.73
C ALA A 62 -6.47 21.27 21.18
N GLY A 63 -7.72 20.78 21.20
CA GLY A 63 -8.89 21.51 21.70
C GLY A 63 -9.97 20.55 22.17
N ASN A 64 -10.76 20.97 23.15
CA ASN A 64 -11.91 20.24 23.71
C ASN A 64 -11.59 18.77 24.15
N PRO A 65 -10.56 18.54 24.99
CA PRO A 65 -10.15 17.20 25.37
C PRO A 65 -11.28 16.38 26.02
N ASP A 66 -12.09 16.98 26.88
CA ASP A 66 -13.19 16.29 27.57
C ASP A 66 -14.30 15.79 26.62
N GLU A 67 -14.57 16.55 25.56
CA GLU A 67 -15.58 16.16 24.56
C GLU A 67 -15.04 15.07 23.64
N ILE A 68 -13.79 15.19 23.21
CA ILE A 68 -13.13 14.19 22.35
C ILE A 68 -12.95 12.88 23.11
N ALA A 69 -12.61 12.93 24.41
CA ALA A 69 -12.52 11.74 25.26
C ALA A 69 -13.85 10.97 25.31
N LYS A 70 -14.99 11.68 25.36
CA LYS A 70 -16.33 11.06 25.32
C LYS A 70 -16.63 10.40 23.97
N LEU A 71 -16.18 10.99 22.87
CA LEU A 71 -16.39 10.44 21.52
C LEU A 71 -15.52 9.21 21.24
N PHE A 72 -14.31 9.16 21.79
CA PHE A 72 -13.33 8.11 21.52
C PHE A 72 -12.82 7.42 22.80
N PRO A 73 -13.69 6.76 23.58
CA PRO A 73 -13.34 6.23 24.91
C PRO A 73 -12.25 5.14 24.89
N HIS A 74 -12.02 4.50 23.74
CA HIS A 74 -11.01 3.44 23.58
C HIS A 74 -9.72 3.90 22.89
N LEU A 75 -9.67 5.13 22.38
CA LEU A 75 -8.52 5.65 21.62
C LEU A 75 -7.94 6.93 22.22
N PHE A 76 -8.75 7.72 22.92
CA PHE A 76 -8.27 8.94 23.55
C PHE A 76 -7.23 8.62 24.64
N GLY A 77 -6.13 9.37 24.66
CA GLY A 77 -5.07 9.20 25.66
C GLY A 77 -4.06 8.09 25.37
N GLN A 78 -4.13 7.42 24.20
CA GLN A 78 -3.11 6.42 23.83
C GLN A 78 -1.69 7.05 23.85
N PRO A 79 -0.68 6.32 24.34
CA PRO A 79 0.68 6.84 24.43
C PRO A 79 1.28 7.06 23.05
N SER A 80 2.20 8.02 22.93
CA SER A 80 3.03 8.14 21.74
C SER A 80 3.96 6.93 21.62
N ALA A 81 4.31 6.53 20.40
CA ALA A 81 5.20 5.40 20.14
C ALA A 81 6.54 5.89 19.57
N THR A 82 7.64 5.47 20.18
CA THR A 82 9.00 5.73 19.67
C THR A 82 9.67 4.42 19.27
N LEU A 83 10.26 4.39 18.08
CA LEU A 83 11.06 3.26 17.62
C LEU A 83 12.50 3.42 18.14
N VAL A 84 12.99 2.40 18.84
CA VAL A 84 14.39 2.32 19.29
C VAL A 84 15.04 1.06 18.73
N PRO A 85 16.37 1.05 18.50
CA PRO A 85 17.07 -0.16 18.07
C PRO A 85 16.77 -1.34 19.01
N GLY A 86 16.40 -2.48 18.42
CA GLY A 86 16.11 -3.71 19.13
C GLY A 86 17.33 -4.61 19.21
N GLY A 87 17.45 -5.38 20.29
CA GLY A 87 18.39 -6.49 20.38
C GLY A 87 17.95 -7.71 19.54
N SER A 88 18.81 -8.73 19.49
CA SER A 88 18.58 -10.02 18.80
C SER A 88 17.30 -10.74 19.21
N ASP A 89 16.73 -10.40 20.36
CA ASP A 89 15.56 -11.04 20.97
C ASP A 89 14.22 -10.43 20.51
N THR A 90 14.25 -9.52 19.53
CA THR A 90 13.02 -9.01 18.91
C THR A 90 12.43 -10.11 18.03
N VAL A 91 11.45 -10.82 18.59
CA VAL A 91 10.70 -11.88 17.91
C VAL A 91 10.13 -11.31 16.61
N GLN A 92 10.70 -11.73 15.47
CA GLN A 92 10.02 -11.54 14.20
C GLN A 92 8.70 -12.29 14.29
N SER A 93 7.61 -11.55 14.31
CA SER A 93 6.28 -12.09 14.12
C SER A 93 6.27 -12.82 12.77
N HIS A 94 6.35 -14.16 12.80
CA HIS A 94 6.17 -15.01 11.63
C HIS A 94 4.70 -15.07 11.18
N GLN A 95 3.87 -14.17 11.71
CA GLN A 95 2.47 -14.09 11.37
C GLN A 95 2.32 -13.52 9.96
N LYS A 96 1.64 -14.27 9.10
CA LYS A 96 1.20 -13.80 7.79
C LYS A 96 0.15 -12.71 8.00
N LEU A 97 0.43 -11.51 7.53
CA LEU A 97 -0.47 -10.37 7.64
C LEU A 97 -1.29 -10.22 6.38
N LYS A 98 -2.56 -9.86 6.52
CA LYS A 98 -3.39 -9.38 5.41
C LYS A 98 -3.61 -7.90 5.62
N ILE A 99 -3.03 -7.10 4.72
CA ILE A 99 -2.99 -5.66 4.85
C ILE A 99 -3.80 -5.02 3.73
N GLY A 100 -4.80 -4.24 4.10
CA GLY A 100 -5.51 -3.35 3.18
C GLY A 100 -4.88 -1.97 3.14
N VAL A 101 -4.81 -1.37 1.95
CA VAL A 101 -4.32 -0.01 1.70
C VAL A 101 -5.34 0.76 0.88
N VAL A 102 -5.56 2.02 1.25
CA VAL A 102 -6.47 2.92 0.53
C VAL A 102 -5.76 4.26 0.37
N LEU A 103 -6.03 4.93 -0.75
CA LEU A 103 -5.58 6.30 -1.01
C LEU A 103 -6.83 7.17 -0.98
N SER A 104 -6.80 8.28 -0.24
CA SER A 104 -7.96 9.13 0.03
C SER A 104 -7.59 10.60 -0.14
N GLY A 105 -8.56 11.43 -0.53
CA GLY A 105 -8.36 12.86 -0.75
C GLY A 105 -7.85 13.20 -2.16
N GLY A 106 -7.21 14.37 -2.27
CA GLY A 106 -6.75 14.94 -3.54
C GLY A 106 -5.52 14.24 -4.15
N GLN A 107 -4.74 14.96 -4.95
CA GLN A 107 -3.62 14.43 -5.70
C GLN A 107 -2.28 14.92 -5.09
N ALA A 108 -1.36 14.04 -4.66
CA ALA A 108 0.00 14.42 -4.18
C ALA A 108 1.11 13.43 -4.56
N PRO A 109 2.35 13.92 -4.74
CA PRO A 109 3.50 13.07 -5.01
C PRO A 109 3.88 12.22 -3.79
N GLY A 110 4.26 10.96 -4.03
CA GLY A 110 4.84 10.07 -3.02
C GLY A 110 3.95 8.91 -2.54
N GLY A 111 2.64 8.92 -2.82
CA GLY A 111 1.71 7.87 -2.36
C GLY A 111 2.11 6.45 -2.80
N HIS A 112 2.63 6.30 -4.03
CA HIS A 112 3.13 5.01 -4.51
C HIS A 112 4.38 4.52 -3.75
N ASN A 113 5.23 5.44 -3.27
CA ASN A 113 6.40 5.07 -2.49
C ASN A 113 6.03 4.60 -1.08
N VAL A 114 4.91 5.08 -0.53
CA VAL A 114 4.33 4.54 0.71
C VAL A 114 3.89 3.09 0.49
N ILE A 115 3.18 2.81 -0.60
CA ILE A 115 2.71 1.46 -0.93
C ILE A 115 3.90 0.52 -1.20
N SER A 116 4.91 0.96 -1.95
CA SER A 116 6.10 0.15 -2.20
C SER A 116 6.88 -0.12 -0.91
N GLY A 117 7.05 0.87 -0.04
CA GLY A 117 7.75 0.68 1.24
C GLY A 117 7.04 -0.31 2.17
N ILE A 118 5.70 -0.29 2.19
CA ILE A 118 4.91 -1.28 2.95
C ILE A 118 5.04 -2.67 2.34
N PHE A 119 4.96 -2.77 1.02
CA PHE A 119 5.18 -4.04 0.32
C PHE A 119 6.58 -4.61 0.61
N ASP A 120 7.63 -3.81 0.44
CA ASP A 120 9.01 -4.22 0.66
C ASP A 120 9.21 -4.68 2.12
N TYR A 121 8.66 -3.95 3.09
CA TYR A 121 8.68 -4.36 4.50
C TYR A 121 7.99 -5.71 4.75
N LEU A 122 6.81 -5.93 4.15
CA LEU A 122 6.08 -7.20 4.29
C LEU A 122 6.87 -8.36 3.67
N GLN A 123 7.49 -8.15 2.50
CA GLN A 123 8.28 -9.18 1.83
C GLN A 123 9.57 -9.53 2.60
N GLU A 124 10.21 -8.55 3.23
CA GLU A 124 11.45 -8.75 3.98
C GLU A 124 11.21 -9.32 5.39
N ARG A 125 10.21 -8.78 6.11
CA ARG A 125 10.03 -9.01 7.56
C ARG A 125 8.82 -9.85 7.93
N ALA A 126 7.83 -9.99 7.04
CA ALA A 126 6.59 -10.72 7.30
C ALA A 126 6.22 -11.62 6.10
N LYS A 127 7.15 -12.50 5.70
CA LYS A 127 7.01 -13.34 4.51
C LYS A 127 5.69 -14.13 4.48
N GLY A 128 5.04 -14.14 3.31
CA GLY A 128 3.73 -14.77 3.11
C GLY A 128 2.55 -13.89 3.49
N SER A 129 2.78 -12.62 3.82
CA SER A 129 1.75 -11.59 3.92
C SER A 129 1.19 -11.21 2.53
N THR A 130 -0.02 -10.65 2.51
CA THR A 130 -0.69 -10.18 1.30
C THR A 130 -1.10 -8.73 1.45
N LEU A 131 -0.87 -7.93 0.40
CA LEU A 131 -1.20 -6.51 0.35
C LEU A 131 -2.35 -6.27 -0.64
N TYR A 132 -3.39 -5.57 -0.22
CA TYR A 132 -4.57 -5.27 -1.02
C TYR A 132 -4.75 -3.76 -1.21
N GLY A 133 -4.87 -3.28 -2.44
CA GLY A 133 -5.17 -1.89 -2.78
C GLY A 133 -6.66 -1.67 -3.08
N PHE A 134 -7.34 -0.88 -2.25
CA PHE A 134 -8.73 -0.48 -2.46
C PHE A 134 -8.84 0.60 -3.54
N ARG A 135 -9.79 0.43 -4.46
CA ARG A 135 -10.02 1.30 -5.61
C ARG A 135 -11.12 2.33 -5.32
N GLY A 136 -10.88 3.59 -5.65
CA GLY A 136 -11.88 4.66 -5.52
C GLY A 136 -12.03 5.20 -4.09
N GLY A 137 -10.96 5.18 -3.31
CA GLY A 137 -10.93 5.73 -1.95
C GLY A 137 -11.78 4.95 -0.94
N PRO A 138 -12.26 5.60 0.14
CA PRO A 138 -13.07 4.94 1.17
C PRO A 138 -14.33 4.26 0.63
N ALA A 139 -14.92 4.76 -0.45
CA ALA A 139 -16.04 4.11 -1.13
C ALA A 139 -15.68 2.72 -1.68
N GLY A 140 -14.41 2.51 -2.03
CA GLY A 140 -13.87 1.21 -2.41
C GLY A 140 -13.87 0.20 -1.27
N ILE A 141 -13.59 0.65 -0.04
CA ILE A 141 -13.65 -0.20 1.16
C ILE A 141 -15.08 -0.67 1.39
N MET A 142 -16.05 0.26 1.37
CA MET A 142 -17.47 -0.07 1.59
C MET A 142 -18.03 -1.03 0.52
N LYS A 143 -17.52 -0.96 -0.71
CA LYS A 143 -17.96 -1.80 -1.84
C LYS A 143 -17.09 -3.04 -2.05
N CYS A 144 -16.14 -3.31 -1.15
CA CYS A 144 -15.14 -4.38 -1.27
C CYS A 144 -14.43 -4.41 -2.64
N LYS A 145 -14.16 -3.23 -3.21
CA LYS A 145 -13.44 -3.09 -4.48
C LYS A 145 -11.96 -2.93 -4.22
N TYR A 146 -11.23 -4.04 -4.27
CA TYR A 146 -9.77 -4.06 -4.10
C TYR A 146 -9.11 -4.97 -5.11
N VAL A 147 -7.78 -4.83 -5.23
CA VAL A 147 -6.92 -5.75 -5.96
C VAL A 147 -5.73 -6.15 -5.10
N GLU A 148 -5.23 -7.35 -5.30
CA GLU A 148 -3.97 -7.77 -4.71
C GLU A 148 -2.81 -7.03 -5.40
N LEU A 149 -1.90 -6.50 -4.59
CA LEU A 149 -0.73 -5.79 -5.04
C LEU A 149 0.47 -6.73 -5.06
N THR A 150 0.84 -7.19 -6.25
CA THR A 150 2.01 -8.05 -6.48
C THR A 150 3.25 -7.22 -6.81
N SER A 151 4.42 -7.87 -6.82
CA SER A 151 5.67 -7.22 -7.24
C SER A 151 5.56 -6.60 -8.64
N ASP A 152 4.99 -7.35 -9.59
CA ASP A 152 4.81 -6.88 -10.97
C ASP A 152 3.78 -5.75 -11.08
N TYR A 153 2.79 -5.73 -10.17
CA TYR A 153 1.82 -4.65 -10.11
C TYR A 153 2.46 -3.37 -9.55
N ILE A 154 3.31 -3.47 -8.52
CA ILE A 154 3.90 -2.31 -7.83
C ILE A 154 5.09 -1.74 -8.59
N TYR A 155 5.94 -2.61 -9.18
CA TYR A 155 7.18 -2.22 -9.82
C TYR A 155 7.02 -1.04 -10.79
N PRO A 156 5.99 -1.02 -11.67
CA PRO A 156 5.78 0.08 -12.61
C PRO A 156 5.48 1.46 -12.00
N TYR A 157 5.20 1.51 -10.70
CA TYR A 157 4.80 2.72 -9.98
C TYR A 157 5.86 3.20 -8.97
N ARG A 158 6.95 2.46 -8.76
CA ARG A 158 8.04 2.88 -7.88
C ARG A 158 8.66 4.18 -8.35
N ASN A 159 8.78 5.16 -7.45
CA ASN A 159 9.34 6.48 -7.73
C ASN A 159 8.66 7.24 -8.89
N GLN A 160 7.46 6.80 -9.30
CA GLN A 160 6.70 7.46 -10.35
C GLN A 160 5.76 8.48 -9.73
N VAL A 161 5.77 9.69 -10.28
CA VAL A 161 4.78 10.71 -9.94
C VAL A 161 3.49 10.38 -10.65
N TYR A 162 2.63 9.64 -9.96
CA TYR A 162 1.19 9.71 -10.16
C TYR A 162 0.59 10.11 -8.83
N LEU A 163 -0.17 11.18 -8.88
CA LEU A 163 -0.62 11.86 -7.70
C LEU A 163 -1.68 11.00 -6.99
N LEU A 164 -1.43 10.53 -5.77
CA LEU A 164 -2.48 9.92 -4.95
C LEU A 164 -2.19 10.24 -3.48
N ASN A 165 -3.11 10.95 -2.80
CA ASN A 165 -2.91 11.45 -1.44
C ASN A 165 -3.27 10.47 -0.32
N TYR A 166 -2.79 10.89 0.85
CA TYR A 166 -2.92 10.35 2.20
C TYR A 166 -4.36 10.34 2.74
N PHE A 167 -4.89 9.13 2.90
CA PHE A 167 -5.28 8.62 4.21
C PHE A 167 -5.13 7.12 4.11
N PHE A 168 -4.12 6.58 4.78
CA PHE A 168 -3.83 5.17 4.71
C PHE A 168 -4.54 4.47 5.84
N ILE A 169 -5.64 3.80 5.54
CA ILE A 169 -6.20 2.85 6.50
C ILE A 169 -5.45 1.55 6.32
N LEU A 170 -4.48 1.30 7.21
CA LEU A 170 -3.92 -0.03 7.38
C LEU A 170 -5.01 -0.90 8.00
N LEU A 171 -5.75 -1.62 7.17
CA LEU A 171 -6.67 -2.63 7.67
C LEU A 171 -5.84 -3.88 7.96
N HIS A 172 -5.39 -4.03 9.21
CA HIS A 172 -4.88 -5.30 9.72
C HIS A 172 -6.06 -6.08 10.29
N LYS A 173 -6.40 -7.22 9.67
CA LYS A 173 -7.47 -8.09 10.14
C LYS A 173 -6.88 -9.28 10.88
N ALA A 174 -7.09 -9.33 12.18
CA ALA A 174 -7.12 -10.60 12.90
C ALA A 174 -8.41 -11.33 12.46
N SER A 175 -8.30 -12.23 11.47
CA SER A 175 -9.33 -13.21 11.07
C SER A 175 -10.47 -12.73 10.13
N ASN A 176 -10.50 -13.33 8.93
CA ASN A 176 -11.61 -13.59 7.99
C ASN A 176 -12.38 -12.44 7.33
N PHE A 177 -11.96 -12.03 6.13
CA PHE A 177 -12.88 -11.58 5.08
C PHE A 177 -13.32 -12.83 4.30
N THR A 178 -14.51 -13.32 4.63
CA THR A 178 -15.35 -14.21 3.81
C THR A 178 -16.73 -13.58 3.78
#